data_AF-A0A1A8J027-F1
#
_entry.id   AF-A0A1A8J027-F1
#
_cell.length_a   1.000
_cell.length_b   1.000
_cell.length_c   1.000
_cell.angle_alpha   90.00
_cell.angle_beta   90.00
_cell.angle_gamma   90.00
#
_symmetry.space_group_name_H-M   'P 1'
#
loop_
_entity.id
_entity.type
_entity.pdbx_description
1 polymer ?
#
loop_
_entity_poly.entity_id
_entity_poly.type
_entity_poly.pdbx_seq_one_letter_code
_entity_poly.pdbx_strand_id
1 'polypeptide(L)'
;EARKKKEMVEEMEKARLEPVNDSDMVDKMFGFLGTTSSLPGQEGQAPAGFEDLEHTHRELMEEDLDEALPLPEDDEEEDLSEYKFPKFAATYFQGSSTNTYVRRPLKQPLLFHDDEGDQL
;
A
#
# COMPACT_ATOMS: atom_id res chain seq x y z
N GLU A 1 5.56 34.40 36.96
CA GLU A 1 5.13 33.29 36.09
C GLU A 1 4.95 33.69 34.62
N ALA A 2 4.26 34.78 34.30
CA ALA A 2 3.98 35.20 32.91
C ALA A 2 5.23 35.31 32.01
N ARG A 3 6.37 35.78 32.55
CA ARG A 3 7.63 35.89 31.79
C ARG A 3 8.25 34.52 31.46
N LYS A 4 8.21 33.58 32.41
CA LYS A 4 8.66 32.18 32.20
C LYS A 4 7.79 31.44 31.19
N LYS A 5 6.47 31.66 31.23
CA LYS A 5 5.54 31.06 30.28
C LYS A 5 5.78 31.59 28.85
N LYS A 6 6.04 32.90 28.71
CA LYS A 6 6.36 33.50 27.41
C LYS A 6 7.67 32.95 26.83
N GLU A 7 8.70 32.82 27.66
CA GLU A 7 10.00 32.29 27.29
C GLU A 7 9.94 30.83 26.82
N MET A 8 9.17 29.99 27.52
CA MET A 8 8.97 28.58 27.14
C MET A 8 8.23 28.42 25.80
N VAL A 9 7.26 29.29 25.51
CA VAL A 9 6.53 29.28 24.24
C VAL A 9 7.42 29.76 23.10
N GLU A 10 8.21 30.79 23.33
CA GLU A 10 9.17 31.31 22.35
C GLU A 10 10.26 30.28 22.02
N GLU A 11 10.74 29.54 23.02
CA GLU A 11 11.68 28.43 22.84
C GLU A 11 11.07 27.27 22.05
N MET A 12 9.81 26.92 22.33
CA MET A 12 9.07 25.91 21.56
C MET A 12 8.85 26.32 20.10
N GLU A 13 8.47 27.58 19.84
CA GLU A 13 8.30 28.08 18.47
C GLU A 13 9.62 28.05 17.69
N LYS A 14 10.72 28.42 18.36
CA LYS A 14 12.05 28.40 17.75
C LYS A 14 12.51 26.98 17.42
N ALA A 15 12.27 26.02 18.31
CA ALA A 15 12.58 24.61 18.08
C ALA A 15 11.75 24.00 16.93
N ARG A 16 10.54 24.52 16.65
CA ARG A 16 9.72 24.08 15.51
C ARG A 16 10.17 24.63 14.17
N LEU A 17 10.87 25.76 14.18
CA LEU A 17 11.36 26.45 12.98
C LEU A 17 12.81 26.07 12.63
N GLU A 18 13.50 25.34 13.51
CA GLU A 18 14.81 24.81 13.16
C GLU A 18 14.70 23.75 12.06
N PRO A 19 15.59 23.80 11.05
CA PRO A 19 15.63 22.78 10.01
C PRO A 19 15.97 21.44 10.64
N VAL A 20 15.03 20.51 10.60
CA VAL A 20 15.22 19.16 11.17
C VAL A 20 16.04 18.33 10.19
N ASN A 21 17.19 17.83 10.65
CA ASN A 21 17.97 16.85 9.91
C ASN A 21 17.31 15.48 10.06
N ASP A 22 17.09 14.76 8.96
CA ASP A 22 16.51 13.42 8.95
C ASP A 22 17.23 12.46 9.89
N SER A 23 18.57 12.54 9.99
CA SER A 23 19.36 11.73 10.91
C SER A 23 18.95 11.94 12.38
N ASP A 24 18.70 13.20 12.77
CA ASP A 24 18.32 13.53 14.15
C ASP A 24 16.90 13.07 14.48
N MET A 25 16.00 13.06 13.50
CA MET A 25 14.63 12.57 13.68
C MET A 25 14.61 11.06 13.87
N VAL A 26 15.40 10.35 13.07
CA VAL A 26 15.55 8.90 13.17
C VAL A 26 16.19 8.51 14.50
N ASP A 27 17.24 9.20 14.94
CA ASP A 27 17.87 8.96 16.24
C ASP A 27 16.93 9.26 17.42
N LYS A 28 16.04 10.24 17.32
CA LYS A 28 15.02 10.51 18.35
C LYS A 28 13.92 9.44 18.40
N MET A 29 13.50 8.93 17.24
CA MET A 29 12.42 7.93 17.15
C MET A 29 12.92 6.49 17.41
N PHE A 30 14.17 6.20 17.02
CA PHE A 30 14.75 4.86 17.02
C PHE A 30 16.04 4.73 17.83
N GLY A 31 16.51 5.78 18.50
CA GLY A 31 17.67 5.71 19.41
C GLY A 31 17.45 4.81 20.63
N PHE A 32 16.19 4.45 20.92
CA PHE A 32 15.84 3.39 21.87
C PHE A 32 16.36 2.00 21.42
N LEU A 33 16.53 1.77 20.11
CA LEU A 33 16.96 0.46 19.58
C LEU A 33 18.46 0.19 19.75
N GLY A 34 19.22 1.09 20.37
CA GLY A 34 20.66 0.95 20.51
C GLY A 34 21.36 1.12 19.16
N THR A 35 22.50 1.80 19.19
CA THR A 35 23.37 1.95 18.02
C THR A 35 23.60 0.60 17.34
N THR A 36 23.57 0.60 16.02
CA THR A 36 23.59 -0.51 15.04
C THR A 36 24.81 -1.47 15.08
N SER A 37 25.40 -1.72 16.25
CA SER A 37 26.41 -2.76 16.49
C SER A 37 25.96 -3.86 17.46
N SER A 38 24.71 -3.85 17.91
CA SER A 38 24.11 -4.97 18.65
C SER A 38 22.98 -5.58 17.82
N LEU A 39 23.23 -6.79 17.33
CA LEU A 39 22.36 -7.61 16.50
C LEU A 39 20.97 -7.91 17.14
N PRO A 40 19.98 -8.28 16.31
CA PRO A 40 18.56 -8.35 16.67
C PRO A 40 18.27 -9.61 17.48
N GLY A 41 17.43 -9.49 18.50
CA GLY A 41 17.06 -10.63 19.34
C GLY A 41 16.73 -10.28 20.79
N GLN A 42 16.72 -9.00 21.18
CA GLN A 42 16.12 -8.63 22.45
C GLN A 42 14.60 -8.51 22.27
N GLU A 43 13.95 -9.67 22.23
CA GLU A 43 12.57 -9.82 22.63
C GLU A 43 12.39 -9.13 24.00
N GLY A 44 11.89 -7.90 23.95
CA GLY A 44 11.42 -7.20 25.14
C GLY A 44 10.35 -8.07 25.77
N GLN A 45 10.43 -8.30 27.07
CA GLN A 45 9.46 -9.09 27.81
C GLN A 45 8.04 -8.62 27.47
N ALA A 46 7.22 -9.55 26.97
CA ALA A 46 5.84 -9.25 26.63
C ALA A 46 5.11 -8.70 27.87
N PRO A 47 4.29 -7.64 27.73
CA PRO A 47 3.50 -7.10 28.83
C PRO A 47 2.65 -8.21 29.46
N ALA A 48 2.61 -8.29 30.80
CA ALA A 48 1.89 -9.33 31.55
C ALA A 48 0.37 -9.40 31.30
N GLY A 49 -0.20 -8.47 30.53
CA GLY A 49 -1.62 -8.40 30.20
C GLY A 49 -2.08 -9.34 29.08
N PHE A 50 -1.25 -10.28 28.64
CA PHE A 50 -1.56 -11.24 27.58
C PHE A 50 -1.52 -12.72 28.05
N GLU A 51 -1.30 -13.00 29.34
CA GLU A 51 -1.30 -14.38 29.91
C GLU A 51 -2.66 -15.09 29.74
N ASP A 52 -3.76 -14.34 29.62
CA ASP A 52 -5.12 -14.87 29.49
C ASP A 52 -5.41 -15.48 28.11
N LEU A 53 -4.63 -15.11 27.09
CA LEU A 53 -4.76 -15.60 25.71
C LEU A 53 -4.08 -16.96 25.49
N GLU A 54 -3.23 -17.43 26.40
CA GLU A 54 -2.53 -18.72 26.26
C GLU A 54 -3.45 -19.93 26.50
N HIS A 55 -4.55 -19.73 27.24
CA HIS A 55 -5.45 -20.82 27.65
C HIS A 55 -6.62 -21.06 26.71
N THR A 56 -6.96 -20.10 25.85
CA THR A 56 -8.13 -20.19 24.95
C THR A 56 -7.88 -21.06 23.72
N HIS A 57 -6.63 -21.39 23.39
CA HIS A 57 -6.28 -22.19 22.20
C HIS A 57 -6.62 -23.69 22.34
N ARG A 58 -6.94 -24.21 23.53
CA ARG A 58 -7.00 -25.67 23.74
C ARG A 58 -8.34 -26.34 23.37
N GLU A 59 -9.39 -25.59 23.04
CA GLU A 59 -10.73 -26.18 22.90
C GLU A 59 -11.49 -25.68 21.66
N LEU A 60 -10.79 -25.57 20.52
CA LEU A 60 -11.47 -25.55 19.23
C LEU A 60 -11.69 -27.01 18.81
N MET A 61 -12.95 -27.46 18.90
CA MET A 61 -13.37 -28.70 18.23
C MET A 61 -13.04 -28.55 16.74
N GLU A 62 -12.22 -29.46 16.22
CA GLU A 62 -12.03 -29.66 14.79
C GLU A 62 -13.35 -30.22 14.23
N GLU A 63 -14.31 -29.34 13.98
CA GLU A 63 -15.37 -29.63 13.02
C GLU A 63 -14.66 -29.72 11.66
N ASP A 64 -14.73 -30.87 10.98
CA ASP A 64 -14.05 -31.16 9.71
C ASP A 64 -14.27 -30.01 8.70
N LEU A 65 -13.37 -29.03 8.72
CA LEU A 65 -13.38 -27.81 7.91
C LEU A 65 -12.85 -28.08 6.50
N ASP A 66 -12.69 -29.35 6.16
CA ASP A 66 -12.29 -29.90 4.87
C ASP A 66 -13.48 -30.22 3.96
N GLU A 67 -14.72 -30.20 4.49
CA GLU A 67 -15.94 -30.18 3.68
C GLU A 67 -16.14 -28.75 3.12
N ALA A 68 -15.55 -28.48 1.95
CA ALA A 68 -15.80 -27.24 1.23
C ALA A 68 -17.31 -27.12 0.94
N LEU A 69 -17.93 -26.04 1.38
CA LEU A 69 -19.29 -25.69 0.98
C LEU A 69 -19.35 -25.72 -0.55
N PRO A 70 -20.41 -26.32 -1.15
CA PRO A 70 -20.56 -26.29 -2.59
C PRO A 70 -20.52 -24.82 -3.04
N LEU A 71 -19.60 -24.51 -3.95
CA LEU A 71 -19.57 -23.21 -4.59
C LEU A 71 -20.95 -22.99 -5.22
N PRO A 72 -21.51 -21.77 -5.12
CA PRO A 72 -22.70 -21.42 -5.90
C PRO A 72 -22.49 -21.89 -7.35
N GLU A 73 -23.51 -22.48 -7.96
CA GLU A 73 -23.44 -22.80 -9.38
C GLU A 73 -23.15 -21.47 -10.12
N ASP A 74 -22.05 -21.42 -10.88
CA ASP A 74 -21.69 -20.30 -11.75
C ASP A 74 -22.69 -20.25 -12.94
N ASP A 75 -23.99 -20.20 -12.65
CA ASP A 75 -25.08 -20.26 -13.64
C ASP A 75 -25.17 -19.02 -14.52
N GLU A 76 -24.33 -18.03 -14.27
CA GLU A 76 -24.31 -16.76 -14.97
C GLU A 76 -22.89 -16.37 -15.36
N GLU A 77 -22.14 -17.28 -15.99
CA GLU A 77 -21.06 -16.85 -16.88
C GLU A 77 -21.66 -15.89 -17.92
N GLU A 78 -21.56 -14.59 -17.65
CA GLU A 78 -22.06 -13.55 -18.54
C GLU A 78 -21.52 -13.80 -19.95
N ASP A 79 -22.41 -13.83 -20.95
CA ASP A 79 -21.99 -14.05 -22.33
C ASP A 79 -21.16 -12.86 -22.84
N LEU A 80 -19.84 -13.02 -22.80
CA LEU A 80 -18.89 -12.04 -23.30
C LEU A 80 -18.58 -12.19 -24.80
N SER A 81 -19.29 -13.06 -25.52
CA SER A 81 -19.00 -13.36 -26.93
C SER A 81 -19.07 -12.14 -27.87
N GLU A 82 -19.84 -11.11 -27.49
CA GLU A 82 -19.96 -9.85 -28.22
C GLU A 82 -18.77 -8.89 -27.99
N TYR A 83 -18.04 -9.05 -26.88
CA TYR A 83 -16.96 -8.16 -26.45
C TYR A 83 -15.60 -8.60 -26.99
N LYS A 84 -15.46 -8.55 -28.32
CA LYS A 84 -14.23 -8.93 -29.00
C LYS A 84 -13.26 -7.74 -29.07
N PHE A 85 -12.02 -7.93 -28.62
CA PHE A 85 -10.98 -6.90 -28.68
C PHE A 85 -10.79 -6.26 -30.08
N PRO A 86 -10.82 -7.01 -31.21
CA PRO A 86 -10.77 -6.41 -32.54
C PRO A 86 -11.89 -5.40 -32.81
N LYS A 87 -13.09 -5.62 -32.25
CA LYS A 87 -14.24 -4.71 -32.39
C LYS A 87 -13.95 -3.39 -31.67
N PHE A 88 -13.45 -3.47 -30.44
CA PHE A 88 -13.03 -2.30 -29.66
C PHE A 88 -11.92 -1.52 -30.38
N ALA A 89 -10.86 -2.21 -30.79
CA ALA A 89 -9.74 -1.58 -31.48
C ALA A 89 -10.17 -0.92 -32.79
N ALA A 90 -11.02 -1.55 -33.60
CA ALA A 90 -11.55 -0.94 -34.83
C ALA A 90 -12.43 0.29 -34.57
N THR A 91 -13.03 0.39 -33.38
CA THR A 91 -13.90 1.52 -33.01
C THR A 91 -13.10 2.70 -32.45
N TYR A 92 -12.06 2.43 -31.66
CA TYR A 92 -11.41 3.48 -30.86
C TYR A 92 -9.93 3.71 -31.20
N PHE A 93 -9.27 2.81 -31.94
CA PHE A 93 -7.87 3.03 -32.26
C PHE A 93 -7.72 4.19 -33.24
N GLN A 94 -6.72 5.03 -32.97
CA GLN A 94 -6.40 6.17 -33.80
C GLN A 94 -5.55 5.79 -35.02
N GLY A 95 -5.78 6.50 -36.13
CA GLY A 95 -4.95 6.44 -37.32
C GLY A 95 -4.94 5.05 -37.98
N SER A 96 -3.74 4.51 -38.22
CA SER A 96 -3.53 3.23 -38.92
C SER A 96 -3.07 2.10 -37.99
N SER A 97 -3.24 2.28 -36.68
CA SER A 97 -2.87 1.29 -35.66
C SER A 97 -3.74 0.04 -35.77
N THR A 98 -3.14 -1.15 -35.68
CA THR A 98 -3.84 -2.44 -35.77
C THR A 98 -3.97 -3.09 -34.39
N ASN A 99 -4.92 -4.01 -34.23
CA ASN A 99 -5.06 -4.84 -33.02
C ASN A 99 -4.04 -5.99 -32.95
N THR A 100 -3.10 -6.03 -33.87
CA THR A 100 -2.10 -7.11 -34.03
C THR A 100 -0.71 -6.61 -33.67
N TYR A 101 0.21 -7.54 -33.44
CA TYR A 101 1.60 -7.22 -33.11
C TYR A 101 2.30 -6.40 -34.22
N VAL A 102 2.99 -5.34 -33.82
CA VAL A 102 3.77 -4.46 -34.71
C VAL A 102 5.19 -4.29 -34.14
N ARG A 103 6.21 -4.35 -35.02
CA ARG A 103 7.63 -4.16 -34.65
C ARG A 103 8.09 -2.71 -34.70
N ARG A 104 7.34 -1.86 -35.40
CA ARG A 104 7.66 -0.43 -35.56
C ARG A 104 7.18 0.34 -34.33
N PRO A 105 7.89 1.40 -33.91
CA PRO A 105 7.41 2.27 -32.85
C PRO A 105 6.10 2.95 -33.27
N LEU A 106 5.21 3.14 -32.30
CA LEU A 106 3.98 3.89 -32.51
C LEU A 106 4.33 5.37 -32.72
N LYS A 107 3.57 6.03 -33.59
CA LYS A 107 3.75 7.45 -33.90
C LYS A 107 2.86 8.37 -33.05
N GLN A 108 1.82 7.80 -32.45
CA GLN A 108 0.82 8.44 -31.61
C GLN A 108 0.19 7.35 -30.71
N PRO A 109 -0.50 7.71 -29.63
CA PRO A 109 -1.20 6.77 -28.77
C PRO A 109 -2.22 5.91 -29.54
N LEU A 110 -2.58 4.77 -28.96
CA LEU A 110 -3.61 3.92 -29.56
C LEU A 110 -4.99 4.57 -29.44
N LEU A 111 -5.28 5.24 -28.33
CA LEU A 111 -6.58 5.87 -28.06
C LEU A 111 -6.47 7.39 -28.09
N PHE A 112 -7.60 8.05 -28.27
CA PHE A 112 -7.67 9.50 -28.19
C PHE A 112 -7.60 9.98 -26.74
N HIS A 113 -6.76 10.98 -26.51
CA HIS A 113 -6.61 11.69 -25.24
C HIS A 113 -6.79 13.19 -25.49
N ASP A 114 -7.67 13.84 -24.73
CA ASP A 114 -7.89 15.29 -24.80
C ASP A 114 -6.72 16.09 -24.24
N ASP A 115 -6.01 15.55 -23.25
CA ASP A 115 -4.81 16.17 -22.66
C ASP A 115 -3.57 15.83 -23.51
N GLU A 116 -2.82 16.86 -23.89
CA GLU A 116 -1.56 16.71 -24.62
C GLU A 116 -0.49 15.98 -23.78
N GLY A 117 -0.57 16.09 -22.45
CA GLY A 117 0.34 15.39 -21.53
C GLY A 117 0.22 13.86 -21.60
N ASP A 118 -0.96 13.36 -21.99
CA ASP A 118 -1.25 11.93 -22.10
C ASP A 118 -0.96 11.36 -23.50
N GLN A 119 -0.50 12.21 -24.45
CA GLN A 119 -0.23 11.80 -25.83
C GLN A 119 1.21 11.33 -26.09
N LEU A 120 2.05 11.32 -25.05
CA LEU A 120 3.51 11.12 -25.12
C LEU A 120 3.97 9.66 -25.07
#